data_AF-B1A8U7-F1
#
_entry.id   AF-B1A8U7-F1
#
_cell.length_a   1.000
_cell.length_b   1.000
_cell.length_c   1.000
_cell.angle_alpha   90.00
_cell.angle_beta   90.00
_cell.angle_gamma   90.00
#
_symmetry.space_group_name_H-M   'P 1'
#
loop_
_entity.id
_entity.type
_entity.pdbx_description
1 polymer ?
#
loop_
_entity_poly.entity_id
_entity_poly.type
_entity_poly.pdbx_seq_one_letter_code
_entity_poly.pdbx_strand_id
1 'polypeptide(L)'
;DQCDTINLGQVTEKEKKTIEQASVQAQDATKSEANNAEQIQAELQKVKTAKENSAASATAAETAKNNAVSAGKGLDAAKTAIEKAKAAAEEAKKEAAIAEKAEKDAEAAQKKDNLEDVKSQVPTAETAATNAEKKKNEAEIAVEIVKAVVAKEEAQKASDEAQKACEKAQKAHAKAQKASDTTKTVETFKTNAEAAAKNAKEKAENANKAATEAESANELSVAKQKATDAETAAKDAKKEQVKAEIAAEVAKAKVAKEEADAAQKKAEAAKKIVDKIAKDSEVPEAQKAAEFATETVKKATTAATEAGKNAQEAEKSPEEAEEKAETSDAVKGKADAAEKAAGEAKKASIETEIAVEVAKAEVLNAEVKKTAQEAEKDATEAKEQAEKAKAAAEEAKTHGEKAEKVGESTKAHSDEAQQENKNAKDASEEAENRAVDALEEAYAVEAHLARTKNAAESAKSATDMSELEKAKEEAIDAANIAHQKWLKATQAATIAKEKKEAAKVAAEKAQKEATAAKLKAAKAEAKKAETEAVKAAVEARAAAEEAKQEAAKVGASKEPQETKNKANVEAEATGNEAKKAEDAAEEAKEAAKKANEATDANVARSEADKAIAAAKKAKKAREKAAYGLLKTKNQY
;
A
#
# COMPACT_ATOMS: atom_id res chain seq x y z
N ASP A 1 36.97 -27.63 153.21
CA ASP A 1 37.61 -28.87 153.70
C ASP A 1 37.82 -29.80 152.52
N GLN A 2 38.99 -30.30 152.15
CA GLN A 2 40.37 -30.20 152.61
C GLN A 2 41.25 -30.54 151.39
N CYS A 3 42.49 -30.03 151.39
CA CYS A 3 43.52 -30.25 150.38
C CYS A 3 43.82 -31.74 150.10
N ASP A 4 44.38 -32.04 148.92
CA ASP A 4 45.76 -32.53 148.87
C ASP A 4 46.36 -32.49 147.46
N THR A 5 47.64 -32.11 147.44
CA THR A 5 48.54 -32.00 146.29
C THR A 5 49.32 -33.31 146.19
N ILE A 6 49.72 -33.79 145.01
CA ILE A 6 51.02 -34.46 144.76
C ILE A 6 51.29 -34.67 143.26
N ASN A 7 52.59 -34.69 142.97
CA ASN A 7 53.40 -34.55 141.77
C ASN A 7 53.22 -35.46 140.54
N LEU A 8 53.67 -34.87 139.42
CA LEU A 8 54.44 -35.41 138.29
C LEU A 8 54.95 -36.85 138.39
N GLY A 9 54.67 -37.65 137.35
CA GLY A 9 55.32 -38.92 137.07
C GLY A 9 55.06 -39.41 135.63
N GLN A 10 56.01 -39.10 134.74
CA GLN A 10 56.44 -39.87 133.55
C GLN A 10 55.40 -40.73 132.78
N VAL A 11 54.94 -40.22 131.64
CA VAL A 11 54.33 -41.02 130.56
C VAL A 11 55.42 -41.64 129.69
N THR A 12 55.43 -42.97 129.68
CA THR A 12 56.39 -43.84 128.98
C THR A 12 56.19 -43.90 127.47
N GLU A 13 57.27 -44.23 126.74
CA GLU A 13 57.40 -44.40 125.27
C GLU A 13 56.35 -45.28 124.57
N LYS A 14 55.51 -46.00 125.33
CA LYS A 14 54.43 -46.85 124.83
C LYS A 14 53.17 -46.08 124.42
N GLU A 15 52.95 -44.86 124.93
CA GLU A 15 51.80 -44.02 124.58
C GLU A 15 52.06 -43.11 123.36
N LYS A 16 53.32 -42.93 122.95
CA LYS A 16 53.69 -42.15 121.75
C LYS A 16 53.44 -42.94 120.44
N LYS A 17 53.59 -44.27 120.46
CA LYS A 17 53.40 -45.13 119.28
C LYS A 17 51.94 -45.31 118.85
N THR A 18 50.99 -45.19 119.77
CA THR A 18 49.55 -45.38 119.47
C THR A 18 48.91 -44.12 118.84
N ILE A 19 49.44 -42.94 119.14
CA ILE A 19 48.95 -41.66 118.59
C ILE A 19 49.51 -41.43 117.16
N GLU A 20 50.72 -41.89 116.88
CA GLU A 20 51.35 -41.74 115.56
C GLU A 20 50.77 -42.71 114.50
N GLN A 21 50.32 -43.92 114.90
CA GLN A 21 49.63 -44.84 113.99
C GLN A 21 48.17 -44.46 113.69
N ALA A 22 47.48 -43.77 114.62
CA ALA A 22 46.13 -43.27 114.39
C ALA A 22 46.08 -42.02 113.49
N SER A 23 47.13 -41.20 113.49
CA SER A 23 47.22 -40.00 112.63
C SER A 23 47.59 -40.34 111.17
N VAL A 24 48.33 -41.42 110.93
CA VAL A 24 48.72 -41.85 109.57
C VAL A 24 47.57 -42.59 108.86
N GLN A 25 46.73 -43.35 109.58
CA GLN A 25 45.52 -43.97 108.99
C GLN A 25 44.40 -42.95 108.68
N ALA A 26 44.32 -41.82 109.40
CA ALA A 26 43.37 -40.75 109.11
C ALA A 26 43.82 -39.82 107.95
N GLN A 27 45.13 -39.64 107.75
CA GLN A 27 45.68 -38.86 106.63
C GLN A 27 45.70 -39.61 105.30
N ASP A 28 45.86 -40.94 105.27
CA ASP A 28 45.81 -41.70 104.00
C ASP A 28 44.38 -41.94 103.48
N ALA A 29 43.36 -42.00 104.34
CA ALA A 29 41.96 -42.12 103.92
C ALA A 29 41.44 -40.82 103.25
N THR A 30 41.77 -39.66 103.83
CA THR A 30 41.32 -38.34 103.33
C THR A 30 42.04 -37.90 102.03
N LYS A 31 43.25 -38.39 101.77
CA LYS A 31 44.03 -38.03 100.57
C LYS A 31 43.57 -38.74 99.29
N SER A 32 42.97 -39.92 99.40
CA SER A 32 42.37 -40.64 98.26
C SER A 32 41.01 -40.07 97.85
N GLU A 33 40.21 -39.61 98.81
CA GLU A 33 38.87 -39.04 98.57
C GLU A 33 38.92 -37.63 97.97
N ALA A 34 39.86 -36.77 98.42
CA ALA A 34 40.06 -35.44 97.83
C ALA A 34 40.52 -35.50 96.36
N ASN A 35 41.34 -36.51 96.01
CA ASN A 35 41.84 -36.73 94.65
C ASN A 35 40.75 -37.25 93.68
N ASN A 36 39.75 -37.98 94.19
CA ASN A 36 38.61 -38.44 93.41
C ASN A 36 37.58 -37.32 93.16
N ALA A 37 37.30 -36.45 94.14
CA ALA A 37 36.35 -35.35 93.97
C ALA A 37 36.81 -34.34 92.90
N GLU A 38 38.09 -33.97 92.90
CA GLU A 38 38.67 -33.10 91.86
C GLU A 38 38.64 -33.76 90.47
N GLN A 39 38.90 -35.06 90.37
CA GLN A 39 38.81 -35.81 89.12
C GLN A 39 37.36 -35.93 88.61
N ILE A 40 36.39 -36.19 89.48
CA ILE A 40 34.96 -36.22 89.13
C ILE A 40 34.52 -34.87 88.56
N GLN A 41 34.94 -33.77 89.20
CA GLN A 41 34.61 -32.43 88.73
C GLN A 41 35.24 -32.11 87.37
N ALA A 42 36.51 -32.51 87.15
CA ALA A 42 37.19 -32.32 85.88
C ALA A 42 36.54 -33.11 84.73
N GLU A 43 36.20 -34.38 84.95
CA GLU A 43 35.53 -35.21 83.92
C GLU A 43 34.10 -34.73 83.64
N LEU A 44 33.36 -34.31 84.67
CA LEU A 44 32.03 -33.70 84.49
C LEU A 44 32.12 -32.41 83.65
N GLN A 45 33.14 -31.58 83.85
CA GLN A 45 33.35 -30.38 83.03
C GLN A 45 33.60 -30.72 81.55
N LYS A 46 34.30 -31.82 81.25
CA LYS A 46 34.46 -32.28 79.86
C LYS A 46 33.13 -32.69 79.25
N VAL A 47 32.29 -33.42 79.99
CA VAL A 47 30.94 -33.81 79.55
C VAL A 47 30.07 -32.57 79.28
N LYS A 48 30.11 -31.57 80.18
CA LYS A 48 29.39 -30.30 80.01
C LYS A 48 29.85 -29.53 78.77
N THR A 49 31.16 -29.41 78.58
CA THR A 49 31.76 -28.77 77.40
C THR A 49 31.34 -29.48 76.12
N ALA A 50 31.38 -30.82 76.11
CA ALA A 50 30.96 -31.61 74.94
C ALA A 50 29.46 -31.43 74.63
N LYS A 51 28.60 -31.39 75.65
CA LYS A 51 27.17 -31.07 75.49
C LYS A 51 26.96 -29.68 74.90
N GLU A 52 27.64 -28.66 75.43
CA GLU A 52 27.53 -27.29 74.93
C GLU A 52 27.97 -27.19 73.46
N ASN A 53 29.10 -27.81 73.10
CA ASN A 53 29.59 -27.88 71.73
C ASN A 53 28.62 -28.61 70.79
N SER A 54 28.00 -29.70 71.26
CA SER A 54 27.01 -30.46 70.49
C SER A 54 25.73 -29.64 70.27
N ALA A 55 25.20 -28.97 71.30
CA ALA A 55 24.04 -28.09 71.21
C ALA A 55 24.28 -26.88 70.29
N ALA A 56 25.47 -26.27 70.36
CA ALA A 56 25.87 -25.20 69.45
C ALA A 56 25.91 -25.68 67.99
N SER A 57 26.42 -26.89 67.76
CA SER A 57 26.48 -27.50 66.43
C SER A 57 25.10 -27.82 65.87
N ALA A 58 24.18 -28.34 66.68
CA ALA A 58 22.79 -28.57 66.28
C ALA A 58 22.06 -27.26 65.91
N THR A 59 22.30 -26.19 66.66
CA THR A 59 21.73 -24.86 66.38
C THR A 59 22.28 -24.27 65.07
N ALA A 60 23.57 -24.42 64.83
CA ALA A 60 24.20 -24.01 63.58
C ALA A 60 23.67 -24.82 62.38
N ALA A 61 23.49 -26.14 62.53
CA ALA A 61 22.91 -26.99 61.50
C ALA A 61 21.46 -26.61 61.16
N GLU A 62 20.65 -26.29 62.17
CA GLU A 62 19.28 -25.80 61.98
C GLU A 62 19.25 -24.43 61.26
N THR A 63 20.20 -23.55 61.58
CA THR A 63 20.37 -22.27 60.88
C THR A 63 20.77 -22.50 59.41
N ALA A 64 21.71 -23.40 59.16
CA ALA A 64 22.11 -23.80 57.82
C ALA A 64 20.93 -24.35 57.02
N LYS A 65 20.11 -25.24 57.59
CA LYS A 65 18.86 -25.71 56.94
C LYS A 65 17.96 -24.56 56.50
N ASN A 66 17.71 -23.58 57.36
CA ASN A 66 16.84 -22.44 57.03
C ASN A 66 17.47 -21.55 55.94
N ASN A 67 18.80 -21.40 55.95
CA ASN A 67 19.54 -20.71 54.91
C ASN A 67 19.47 -21.45 53.57
N ALA A 68 19.54 -22.79 53.56
CA ALA A 68 19.36 -23.59 52.35
C ALA A 68 17.96 -23.41 51.75
N VAL A 69 16.91 -23.46 52.58
CA VAL A 69 15.53 -23.23 52.11
C VAL A 69 15.38 -21.83 51.51
N SER A 70 15.94 -20.82 52.17
CA SER A 70 15.87 -19.43 51.71
C SER A 70 16.67 -19.21 50.43
N ALA A 71 17.90 -19.71 50.37
CA ALA A 71 18.78 -19.62 49.21
C ALA A 71 18.22 -20.36 47.99
N GLY A 72 17.53 -21.48 48.22
CA GLY A 72 16.91 -22.27 47.16
C GLY A 72 15.78 -21.57 46.44
N LYS A 73 15.20 -20.48 47.00
CA LYS A 73 14.13 -19.67 46.40
C LYS A 73 12.95 -20.49 45.86
N GLY A 74 12.67 -21.67 46.42
CA GLY A 74 11.62 -22.58 45.94
C GLY A 74 11.94 -23.31 44.63
N LEU A 75 13.19 -23.29 44.17
CA LEU A 75 13.64 -23.90 42.92
C LEU A 75 13.76 -25.43 43.07
N ASP A 76 13.10 -26.17 42.18
CA ASP A 76 13.02 -27.65 42.28
C ASP A 76 14.39 -28.33 42.14
N ALA A 77 15.32 -27.78 41.35
CA ALA A 77 16.66 -28.36 41.23
C ALA A 77 17.46 -28.31 42.55
N ALA A 78 17.16 -27.37 43.46
CA ALA A 78 17.83 -27.24 44.76
C ALA A 78 17.25 -28.18 45.83
N LYS A 79 16.11 -28.83 45.55
CA LYS A 79 15.31 -29.60 46.52
C LYS A 79 16.10 -30.73 47.16
N THR A 80 16.90 -31.45 46.39
CA THR A 80 17.75 -32.54 46.90
C THR A 80 18.76 -32.05 47.94
N ALA A 81 19.42 -30.92 47.70
CA ALA A 81 20.39 -30.35 48.64
C ALA A 81 19.68 -29.76 49.88
N ILE A 82 18.50 -29.17 49.71
CA ILE A 82 17.66 -28.73 50.83
C ILE A 82 17.28 -29.91 51.74
N GLU A 83 16.89 -31.05 51.18
CA GLU A 83 16.58 -32.25 51.96
C GLU A 83 17.81 -32.82 52.68
N LYS A 84 19.00 -32.76 52.06
CA LYS A 84 20.27 -33.11 52.75
C LYS A 84 20.54 -32.20 53.95
N ALA A 85 20.33 -30.88 53.80
CA ALA A 85 20.49 -29.93 54.91
C ALA A 85 19.49 -30.20 56.05
N LYS A 86 18.24 -30.56 55.71
CA LYS A 86 17.21 -30.95 56.69
C LYS A 86 17.61 -32.21 57.45
N ALA A 87 18.04 -33.25 56.73
CA ALA A 87 18.45 -34.51 57.34
C ALA A 87 19.65 -34.34 58.28
N ALA A 88 20.67 -33.59 57.85
CA ALA A 88 21.84 -33.29 58.66
C ALA A 88 21.50 -32.48 59.93
N ALA A 89 20.60 -31.50 59.83
CA ALA A 89 20.12 -30.75 60.99
C ALA A 89 19.37 -31.63 62.01
N GLU A 90 18.51 -32.54 61.54
CA GLU A 90 17.81 -33.48 62.42
C GLU A 90 18.76 -34.49 63.07
N GLU A 91 19.79 -34.95 62.36
CA GLU A 91 20.82 -35.83 62.93
C GLU A 91 21.70 -35.10 63.96
N ALA A 92 22.08 -33.84 63.72
CA ALA A 92 22.80 -33.02 64.70
C ALA A 92 21.99 -32.81 65.99
N LYS A 93 20.65 -32.62 65.89
CA LYS A 93 19.76 -32.55 67.06
C LYS A 93 19.74 -33.86 67.85
N LYS A 94 19.74 -35.01 67.16
CA LYS A 94 19.80 -36.33 67.83
C LYS A 94 21.11 -36.48 68.62
N GLU A 95 22.24 -36.09 68.03
CA GLU A 95 23.54 -36.13 68.71
C GLU A 95 23.61 -35.16 69.90
N ALA A 96 23.03 -33.96 69.79
CA ALA A 96 22.91 -33.04 70.93
C ALA A 96 22.08 -33.63 72.07
N ALA A 97 21.00 -34.36 71.78
CA ALA A 97 20.22 -35.06 72.80
C ALA A 97 21.00 -36.21 73.46
N ILE A 98 21.88 -36.90 72.73
CA ILE A 98 22.79 -37.93 73.29
C ILE A 98 23.78 -37.30 74.26
N ALA A 99 24.39 -36.17 73.89
CA ALA A 99 25.32 -35.45 74.76
C ALA A 99 24.61 -34.89 76.02
N GLU A 100 23.39 -34.39 75.89
CA GLU A 100 22.56 -33.94 77.03
C GLU A 100 22.21 -35.11 77.97
N LYS A 101 21.92 -36.29 77.43
CA LYS A 101 21.67 -37.49 78.24
C LYS A 101 22.94 -37.92 78.99
N ALA A 102 24.09 -37.93 78.33
CA ALA A 102 25.38 -38.24 78.95
C ALA A 102 25.73 -37.26 80.08
N GLU A 103 25.42 -35.97 79.94
CA GLU A 103 25.54 -34.98 81.02
C GLU A 103 24.67 -35.34 82.23
N LYS A 104 23.38 -35.65 82.01
CA LYS A 104 22.46 -36.02 83.10
C LYS A 104 22.91 -37.30 83.81
N ASP A 105 23.39 -38.29 83.06
CA ASP A 105 23.90 -39.55 83.60
C ASP A 105 25.21 -39.31 84.40
N ALA A 106 26.09 -38.42 83.92
CA ALA A 106 27.30 -38.00 84.64
C ALA A 106 26.99 -37.20 85.93
N GLU A 107 26.02 -36.28 85.90
CA GLU A 107 25.56 -35.55 87.10
C GLU A 107 24.92 -36.47 88.13
N ALA A 108 24.18 -37.50 87.67
CA ALA A 108 23.60 -38.52 88.55
C ALA A 108 24.68 -39.41 89.18
N ALA A 109 25.73 -39.77 88.43
CA ALA A 109 26.88 -40.52 88.93
C ALA A 109 27.76 -39.70 89.91
N GLN A 110 27.93 -38.40 89.65
CA GLN A 110 28.59 -37.47 90.57
C GLN A 110 27.91 -37.45 91.94
N LYS A 111 26.57 -37.41 92.00
CA LYS A 111 25.81 -37.43 93.26
C LYS A 111 25.98 -38.71 94.08
N LYS A 112 26.55 -39.76 93.48
CA LYS A 112 26.86 -41.05 94.10
C LYS A 112 28.37 -41.25 94.32
N ASP A 113 29.17 -40.20 94.10
CA ASP A 113 30.64 -40.21 94.15
C ASP A 113 31.29 -41.31 93.27
N ASN A 114 30.64 -41.68 92.15
CA ASN A 114 31.12 -42.75 91.26
C ASN A 114 31.94 -42.20 90.09
N LEU A 115 33.26 -42.12 90.26
CA LEU A 115 34.20 -41.61 89.25
C LEU A 115 34.21 -42.43 87.96
N GLU A 116 34.08 -43.77 88.04
CA GLU A 116 34.17 -44.64 86.87
C GLU A 116 32.94 -44.47 85.97
N ASP A 117 31.75 -44.31 86.57
CA ASP A 117 30.52 -44.00 85.84
C ASP A 117 30.61 -42.62 85.16
N VAL A 118 31.17 -41.59 85.82
CA VAL A 118 31.38 -40.27 85.22
C VAL A 118 32.37 -40.36 84.05
N LYS A 119 33.50 -41.06 84.22
CA LYS A 119 34.48 -41.30 83.15
C LYS A 119 33.87 -42.03 81.95
N SER A 120 32.94 -42.96 82.19
CA SER A 120 32.26 -43.69 81.10
C SER A 120 31.37 -42.79 80.22
N GLN A 121 30.89 -41.65 80.73
CA GLN A 121 30.04 -40.72 79.98
C GLN A 121 30.83 -39.74 79.10
N VAL A 122 32.09 -39.45 79.46
CA VAL A 122 33.00 -38.57 78.69
C VAL A 122 33.12 -38.98 77.22
N PRO A 123 33.50 -40.22 76.87
CA PRO A 123 33.63 -40.61 75.46
C PRO A 123 32.29 -40.60 74.70
N THR A 124 31.17 -40.84 75.39
CA THR A 124 29.83 -40.75 74.81
C THR A 124 29.50 -39.31 74.43
N ALA A 125 29.73 -38.37 75.35
CA ALA A 125 29.50 -36.95 75.11
C ALA A 125 30.45 -36.37 74.06
N GLU A 126 31.74 -36.72 74.08
CA GLU A 126 32.74 -36.28 73.10
C GLU A 126 32.47 -36.83 71.68
N THR A 127 32.05 -38.10 71.58
CA THR A 127 31.64 -38.69 70.29
C THR A 127 30.40 -38.00 69.74
N ALA A 128 29.40 -37.75 70.60
CA ALA A 128 28.20 -37.03 70.21
C ALA A 128 28.49 -35.57 69.78
N ALA A 129 29.42 -34.90 70.46
CA ALA A 129 29.89 -33.57 70.05
C ALA A 129 30.57 -33.61 68.67
N THR A 130 31.47 -34.57 68.45
CA THR A 130 32.18 -34.76 67.18
C THR A 130 31.20 -35.09 66.03
N ASN A 131 30.20 -35.94 66.29
CA ASN A 131 29.19 -36.28 65.29
C ASN A 131 28.26 -35.10 64.98
N ALA A 132 27.83 -34.35 66.00
CA ALA A 132 27.05 -33.13 65.81
C ALA A 132 27.82 -32.09 64.98
N GLU A 133 29.14 -31.95 65.20
CA GLU A 133 30.00 -31.07 64.41
C GLU A 133 30.12 -31.52 62.94
N LYS A 134 30.29 -32.82 62.69
CA LYS A 134 30.26 -33.36 61.32
C LYS A 134 28.93 -33.06 60.62
N LYS A 135 27.81 -33.24 61.33
CA LYS A 135 26.47 -32.99 60.79
C LYS A 135 26.19 -31.51 60.58
N LYS A 136 26.72 -30.63 61.43
CA LYS A 136 26.75 -29.19 61.17
C LYS A 136 27.47 -28.89 59.85
N ASN A 137 28.66 -29.45 59.63
CA ASN A 137 29.41 -29.23 58.38
C ASN A 137 28.67 -29.78 57.16
N GLU A 138 28.02 -30.95 57.25
CA GLU A 138 27.16 -31.48 56.19
C GLU A 138 26.00 -30.54 55.86
N ALA A 139 25.34 -29.97 56.89
CA ALA A 139 24.27 -29.00 56.68
C ALA A 139 24.77 -27.70 56.04
N GLU A 140 25.92 -27.18 56.45
CA GLU A 140 26.54 -25.99 55.85
C GLU A 140 27.02 -26.22 54.42
N ILE A 141 27.59 -27.40 54.10
CA ILE A 141 27.93 -27.79 52.73
C ILE A 141 26.68 -27.81 51.85
N ALA A 142 25.57 -28.38 52.35
CA ALA A 142 24.32 -28.44 51.63
C ALA A 142 23.75 -27.04 51.29
N VAL A 143 23.97 -26.02 52.13
CA VAL A 143 23.62 -24.62 51.81
C VAL A 143 24.41 -24.11 50.62
N GLU A 144 25.71 -24.34 50.58
CA GLU A 144 26.57 -23.87 49.50
C GLU A 144 26.26 -24.59 48.19
N ILE A 145 25.91 -25.88 48.24
CA ILE A 145 25.38 -26.62 47.08
C ILE A 145 24.10 -25.94 46.56
N VAL A 146 23.16 -25.57 47.43
CA VAL A 146 21.94 -24.87 47.01
C VAL A 146 22.26 -23.55 46.30
N LYS A 147 23.17 -22.75 46.85
CA LYS A 147 23.60 -21.49 46.20
C LYS A 147 24.21 -21.75 44.81
N ALA A 148 25.05 -22.77 44.69
CA ALA A 148 25.67 -23.14 43.41
C ALA A 148 24.64 -23.60 42.38
N VAL A 149 23.65 -24.41 42.79
CA VAL A 149 22.55 -24.86 41.93
C VAL A 149 21.67 -23.70 41.45
N VAL A 150 21.34 -22.76 42.34
CA VAL A 150 20.59 -21.56 41.94
C VAL A 150 21.36 -20.70 40.95
N ALA A 151 22.66 -20.49 41.18
CA ALA A 151 23.52 -19.77 40.26
C ALA A 151 23.61 -20.46 38.88
N LYS A 152 23.72 -21.79 38.84
CA LYS A 152 23.66 -22.57 37.59
C LYS A 152 22.37 -22.29 36.81
N GLU A 153 21.21 -22.31 37.45
CA GLU A 153 19.92 -22.09 36.78
C GLU A 153 19.77 -20.65 36.29
N GLU A 154 20.22 -19.67 37.08
CA GLU A 154 20.26 -18.26 36.66
C GLU A 154 21.19 -18.08 35.43
N ALA A 155 22.34 -18.76 35.39
CA ALA A 155 23.26 -18.75 34.26
C ALA A 155 22.64 -19.40 33.00
N GLN A 156 21.95 -20.54 33.16
CA GLN A 156 21.28 -21.22 32.05
C GLN A 156 20.19 -20.34 31.44
N LYS A 157 19.36 -19.70 32.28
CA LYS A 157 18.34 -18.77 31.81
C LYS A 157 18.94 -17.59 31.03
N ALA A 158 20.05 -17.04 31.51
CA ALA A 158 20.76 -15.98 30.80
C ALA A 158 21.27 -16.45 29.43
N SER A 159 21.81 -17.67 29.33
CA SER A 159 22.21 -18.26 28.05
C SER A 159 21.03 -18.42 27.09
N ASP A 160 19.88 -18.89 27.57
CA ASP A 160 18.69 -19.10 26.73
C ASP A 160 18.15 -17.76 26.18
N GLU A 161 18.16 -16.71 27.01
CA GLU A 161 17.77 -15.35 26.62
C GLU A 161 18.76 -14.75 25.60
N ALA A 162 20.07 -14.97 25.78
CA ALA A 162 21.10 -14.56 24.82
C ALA A 162 20.92 -15.24 23.45
N GLN A 163 20.58 -16.54 23.45
CA GLN A 163 20.31 -17.27 22.21
C GLN A 163 19.08 -16.73 21.47
N LYS A 164 18.00 -16.38 22.18
CA LYS A 164 16.82 -15.73 21.56
C LYS A 164 17.18 -14.38 20.95
N ALA A 165 18.07 -13.61 21.59
CA ALA A 165 18.55 -12.34 21.03
C ALA A 165 19.37 -12.57 19.75
N CYS A 166 20.24 -13.57 19.73
CA CYS A 166 20.97 -13.99 18.53
C CYS A 166 20.01 -14.33 17.36
N GLU A 167 18.95 -15.11 17.60
CA GLU A 167 17.95 -15.40 16.58
C GLU A 167 17.24 -14.14 16.04
N LYS A 168 16.96 -13.16 16.90
CA LYS A 168 16.41 -11.86 16.47
C LYS A 168 17.39 -11.10 15.57
N ALA A 169 18.67 -11.05 15.93
CA ALA A 169 19.71 -10.42 15.13
C ALA A 169 19.86 -11.09 13.75
N GLN A 170 19.76 -12.43 13.70
CA GLN A 170 19.75 -13.19 12.44
C GLN A 170 18.55 -12.84 11.55
N LYS A 171 17.35 -12.71 12.14
CA LYS A 171 16.16 -12.26 11.40
C LYS A 171 16.31 -10.84 10.87
N ALA A 172 16.89 -9.93 11.66
CA ALA A 172 17.19 -8.57 11.22
C ALA A 172 18.17 -8.58 10.03
N HIS A 173 19.24 -9.36 10.11
CA HIS A 173 20.18 -9.54 9.00
C HIS A 173 19.52 -10.09 7.73
N ALA A 174 18.67 -11.10 7.85
CA ALA A 174 17.93 -11.63 6.70
C ALA A 174 16.97 -10.60 6.06
N LYS A 175 16.38 -9.70 6.87
CA LYS A 175 15.60 -8.56 6.35
C LYS A 175 16.51 -7.55 5.65
N ALA A 176 17.67 -7.22 6.22
CA ALA A 176 18.64 -6.30 5.62
C ALA A 176 19.10 -6.76 4.22
N GLN A 177 19.41 -8.05 4.08
CA GLN A 177 19.82 -8.65 2.79
C GLN A 177 18.77 -8.49 1.68
N LYS A 178 17.48 -8.37 2.03
CA LYS A 178 16.41 -8.13 1.06
C LYS A 178 16.23 -6.67 0.69
N ALA A 179 16.75 -5.74 1.50
CA ALA A 179 16.46 -4.31 1.40
C ALA A 179 17.60 -3.48 0.79
N SER A 180 18.88 -3.85 0.94
CA SER A 180 20.03 -3.01 0.55
C SER A 180 21.38 -3.76 0.54
N ASP A 181 22.42 -3.14 -0.05
CA ASP A 181 23.84 -3.57 -0.05
C ASP A 181 24.57 -3.33 1.30
N THR A 182 23.91 -2.68 2.28
CA THR A 182 24.47 -2.36 3.62
C THR A 182 24.57 -3.57 4.57
N THR A 183 24.50 -4.80 4.02
CA THR A 183 24.60 -6.09 4.73
C THR A 183 25.74 -6.10 5.75
N LYS A 184 26.88 -5.47 5.45
CA LYS A 184 28.08 -5.47 6.28
C LYS A 184 27.91 -4.91 7.69
N THR A 185 27.11 -3.86 7.89
CA THR A 185 26.96 -3.26 9.23
C THR A 185 26.03 -4.08 10.12
N VAL A 186 24.91 -4.57 9.56
CA VAL A 186 23.99 -5.47 10.27
C VAL A 186 24.66 -6.83 10.53
N GLU A 187 25.52 -7.29 9.63
CA GLU A 187 26.34 -8.50 9.79
C GLU A 187 27.26 -8.40 11.02
N THR A 188 27.92 -7.26 11.26
CA THR A 188 28.72 -7.05 12.48
C THR A 188 27.90 -7.22 13.76
N PHE A 189 26.68 -6.69 13.81
CA PHE A 189 25.84 -6.84 15.02
C PHE A 189 25.28 -8.25 15.16
N LYS A 190 25.00 -8.94 14.04
CA LYS A 190 24.69 -10.37 14.04
C LYS A 190 25.84 -11.18 14.65
N THR A 191 27.08 -10.96 14.19
CA THR A 191 28.25 -11.71 14.70
C THR A 191 28.54 -11.37 16.16
N ASN A 192 28.32 -10.12 16.58
CA ASN A 192 28.42 -9.72 17.99
C ASN A 192 27.38 -10.45 18.87
N ALA A 193 26.13 -10.54 18.42
CA ALA A 193 25.09 -11.28 19.13
C ALA A 193 25.40 -12.80 19.19
N GLU A 194 25.93 -13.36 18.11
CA GLU A 194 26.39 -14.76 18.04
C GLU A 194 27.54 -15.03 19.01
N ALA A 195 28.53 -14.14 19.07
CA ALA A 195 29.66 -14.24 19.99
C ALA A 195 29.20 -14.14 21.45
N ALA A 196 28.36 -13.17 21.78
CA ALA A 196 27.83 -12.99 23.12
C ALA A 196 26.96 -14.17 23.58
N ALA A 197 26.10 -14.71 22.70
CA ALA A 197 25.33 -15.92 23.00
C ALA A 197 26.23 -17.14 23.24
N LYS A 198 27.30 -17.31 22.46
CA LYS A 198 28.28 -18.38 22.67
C LYS A 198 28.99 -18.22 24.01
N ASN A 199 29.43 -17.02 24.36
CA ASN A 199 30.08 -16.73 25.63
C ASN A 199 29.12 -16.98 26.82
N ALA A 200 27.86 -16.55 26.72
CA ALA A 200 26.85 -16.80 27.75
C ALA A 200 26.66 -18.30 28.00
N LYS A 201 26.66 -19.10 26.92
CA LYS A 201 26.60 -20.57 27.00
C LYS A 201 27.83 -21.15 27.69
N GLU A 202 29.04 -20.73 27.33
CA GLU A 202 30.27 -21.17 27.98
C GLU A 202 30.27 -20.84 29.49
N LYS A 203 29.74 -19.66 29.87
CA LYS A 203 29.60 -19.26 31.27
C LYS A 203 28.54 -20.09 32.01
N ALA A 204 27.43 -20.43 31.37
CA ALA A 204 26.44 -21.35 31.94
C ALA A 204 27.01 -22.77 32.14
N GLU A 205 27.80 -23.28 31.19
CA GLU A 205 28.51 -24.55 31.32
C GLU A 205 29.52 -24.54 32.49
N ASN A 206 30.24 -23.43 32.68
CA ASN A 206 31.13 -23.24 33.82
C ASN A 206 30.37 -23.20 35.17
N ALA A 207 29.23 -22.51 35.23
CA ALA A 207 28.38 -22.50 36.43
C ALA A 207 27.85 -23.91 36.76
N ASN A 208 27.44 -24.66 35.74
CA ASN A 208 27.01 -26.05 35.90
C ASN A 208 28.15 -26.96 36.40
N LYS A 209 29.36 -26.79 35.87
CA LYS A 209 30.54 -27.53 36.33
C LYS A 209 30.85 -27.21 37.80
N ALA A 210 30.88 -25.94 38.17
CA ALA A 210 31.11 -25.51 39.55
C ALA A 210 30.03 -26.04 40.51
N ALA A 211 28.76 -26.04 40.10
CA ALA A 211 27.68 -26.64 40.90
C ALA A 211 27.86 -28.15 41.10
N THR A 212 28.26 -28.89 40.07
CA THR A 212 28.55 -30.34 40.16
C THR A 212 29.74 -30.63 41.08
N GLU A 213 30.78 -29.80 41.01
CA GLU A 213 31.95 -29.89 41.89
C GLU A 213 31.59 -29.53 43.35
N ALA A 214 30.68 -28.58 43.57
CA ALA A 214 30.14 -28.28 44.90
C ALA A 214 29.36 -29.46 45.48
N GLU A 215 28.54 -30.15 44.66
CA GLU A 215 27.79 -31.35 45.07
C GLU A 215 28.67 -32.50 45.53
N SER A 216 29.89 -32.57 44.97
CA SER A 216 30.87 -33.62 45.26
C SER A 216 31.86 -33.24 46.38
N ALA A 217 31.74 -32.03 46.95
CA ALA A 217 32.66 -31.53 47.95
C ALA A 217 32.38 -32.14 49.34
N ASN A 218 33.42 -32.70 49.96
CA ASN A 218 33.37 -33.22 51.34
C ASN A 218 33.88 -32.20 52.38
N GLU A 219 34.45 -31.07 51.92
CA GLU A 219 34.97 -30.00 52.76
C GLU A 219 34.19 -28.70 52.53
N LEU A 220 33.85 -28.01 53.62
CA LEU A 220 33.08 -26.77 53.56
C LEU A 220 33.79 -25.64 52.80
N SER A 221 35.11 -25.53 52.95
CA SER A 221 35.93 -24.55 52.23
C SER A 221 35.83 -24.73 50.72
N VAL A 222 35.88 -25.98 50.26
CA VAL A 222 35.73 -26.34 48.84
C VAL A 222 34.32 -26.03 48.36
N ALA A 223 33.28 -26.44 49.10
CA ALA A 223 31.90 -26.15 48.73
C ALA A 223 31.63 -24.64 48.61
N LYS A 224 32.12 -23.82 49.56
CA LYS A 224 32.02 -22.34 49.52
C LYS A 224 32.72 -21.75 48.30
N GLN A 225 33.92 -22.22 47.98
CA GLN A 225 34.64 -21.74 46.80
C GLN A 225 33.86 -22.05 45.53
N LYS A 226 33.34 -23.28 45.39
CA LYS A 226 32.59 -23.69 44.19
C LYS A 226 31.25 -23.00 44.04
N ALA A 227 30.55 -22.71 45.13
CA ALA A 227 29.36 -21.87 45.11
C ALA A 227 29.68 -20.44 44.61
N THR A 228 30.82 -19.88 45.04
CA THR A 228 31.29 -18.55 44.60
C THR A 228 31.69 -18.55 43.12
N ASP A 229 32.36 -19.61 42.65
CA ASP A 229 32.71 -19.79 41.25
C ASP A 229 31.44 -19.86 40.37
N ALA A 230 30.42 -20.60 40.82
CA ALA A 230 29.12 -20.70 40.13
C ALA A 230 28.40 -19.34 40.07
N GLU A 231 28.36 -18.59 41.18
CA GLU A 231 27.74 -17.26 41.24
C GLU A 231 28.45 -16.26 40.31
N THR A 232 29.78 -16.30 40.27
CA THR A 232 30.59 -15.46 39.36
C THR A 232 30.28 -15.78 37.90
N ALA A 233 30.24 -17.07 37.55
CA ALA A 233 29.90 -17.52 36.20
C ALA A 233 28.46 -17.11 35.81
N ALA A 234 27.51 -17.13 36.74
CA ALA A 234 26.15 -16.65 36.50
C ALA A 234 26.07 -15.15 36.21
N LYS A 235 26.80 -14.33 36.97
CA LYS A 235 26.91 -12.87 36.72
C LYS A 235 27.54 -12.57 35.36
N ASP A 236 28.58 -13.32 34.99
CA ASP A 236 29.20 -13.20 33.67
C ASP A 236 28.25 -13.61 32.54
N ALA A 237 27.50 -14.70 32.70
CA ALA A 237 26.48 -15.12 31.74
C ALA A 237 25.42 -14.03 31.53
N LYS A 238 25.00 -13.35 32.62
CA LYS A 238 24.04 -12.24 32.55
C LYS A 238 24.59 -11.02 31.79
N LYS A 239 25.87 -10.70 31.95
CA LYS A 239 26.53 -9.63 31.16
C LYS A 239 26.52 -9.94 29.67
N GLU A 240 26.88 -11.17 29.31
CA GLU A 240 26.88 -11.60 27.89
C GLU A 240 25.48 -11.67 27.30
N GLN A 241 24.46 -12.02 28.09
CA GLN A 241 23.06 -11.90 27.68
C GLN A 241 22.70 -10.46 27.28
N VAL A 242 23.01 -9.47 28.13
CA VAL A 242 22.70 -8.07 27.86
C VAL A 242 23.41 -7.59 26.58
N LYS A 243 24.66 -8.00 26.35
CA LYS A 243 25.38 -7.71 25.09
C LYS A 243 24.68 -8.29 23.87
N ALA A 244 24.21 -9.53 23.96
CA ALA A 244 23.48 -10.17 22.86
C ALA A 244 22.17 -9.43 22.55
N GLU A 245 21.42 -9.02 23.57
CA GLU A 245 20.18 -8.23 23.44
C GLU A 245 20.45 -6.87 22.80
N ILE A 246 21.45 -6.13 23.29
CA ILE A 246 21.86 -4.84 22.72
C ILE A 246 22.21 -5.00 21.24
N ALA A 247 23.07 -5.98 20.90
CA ALA A 247 23.45 -6.22 19.51
C ALA A 247 22.25 -6.52 18.61
N ALA A 248 21.27 -7.29 19.10
CA ALA A 248 20.04 -7.58 18.37
C ALA A 248 19.16 -6.35 18.14
N GLU A 249 18.98 -5.50 19.16
CA GLU A 249 18.17 -4.28 19.04
C GLU A 249 18.86 -3.21 18.17
N VAL A 250 20.19 -3.08 18.23
CA VAL A 250 20.94 -2.22 17.30
C VAL A 250 20.81 -2.73 15.85
N ALA A 251 20.91 -4.04 15.62
CA ALA A 251 20.67 -4.62 14.31
C ALA A 251 19.26 -4.30 13.78
N LYS A 252 18.23 -4.40 14.64
CA LYS A 252 16.86 -4.02 14.32
C LYS A 252 16.75 -2.54 13.92
N ALA A 253 17.34 -1.62 14.69
CA ALA A 253 17.29 -0.19 14.42
C ALA A 253 17.97 0.18 13.08
N LYS A 254 19.11 -0.46 12.77
CA LYS A 254 19.81 -0.26 11.50
C LYS A 254 18.99 -0.73 10.30
N VAL A 255 18.28 -1.86 10.42
CA VAL A 255 17.35 -2.32 9.36
C VAL A 255 16.25 -1.29 9.14
N ALA A 256 15.64 -0.78 10.21
CA ALA A 256 14.59 0.23 10.11
C ALA A 256 15.07 1.51 9.40
N LYS A 257 16.28 1.98 9.70
CA LYS A 257 16.90 3.10 8.97
C LYS A 257 16.97 2.85 7.46
N GLU A 258 17.50 1.71 7.03
CA GLU A 258 17.66 1.39 5.60
C GLU A 258 16.30 1.28 4.90
N GLU A 259 15.31 0.69 5.56
CA GLU A 259 13.94 0.63 5.04
C GLU A 259 13.34 2.03 4.86
N ALA A 260 13.60 2.95 5.79
CA ALA A 260 13.15 4.33 5.72
C ALA A 260 13.86 5.10 4.58
N ASP A 261 15.18 4.95 4.44
CA ASP A 261 15.97 5.55 3.36
C ASP A 261 15.51 5.05 1.98
N ALA A 262 15.19 3.75 1.87
CA ALA A 262 14.64 3.17 0.64
C ALA A 262 13.24 3.72 0.32
N ALA A 263 12.39 3.88 1.34
CA ALA A 263 11.07 4.49 1.18
C ALA A 263 11.18 5.97 0.75
N GLN A 264 12.09 6.74 1.34
CA GLN A 264 12.35 8.12 0.91
C GLN A 264 12.75 8.18 -0.56
N LYS A 265 13.70 7.35 -1.00
CA LYS A 265 14.14 7.31 -2.41
C LYS A 265 12.99 6.96 -3.36
N LYS A 266 12.11 6.03 -2.98
CA LYS A 266 10.90 5.70 -3.75
C LYS A 266 9.94 6.88 -3.82
N ALA A 267 9.70 7.57 -2.71
CA ALA A 267 8.87 8.77 -2.67
C ALA A 267 9.44 9.88 -3.59
N GLU A 268 10.75 10.14 -3.53
CA GLU A 268 11.41 11.11 -4.40
C GLU A 268 11.33 10.75 -5.90
N ALA A 269 11.46 9.46 -6.23
CA ALA A 269 11.29 8.98 -7.60
C ALA A 269 9.84 9.15 -8.09
N ALA A 270 8.86 8.78 -7.26
CA ALA A 270 7.44 8.99 -7.54
C ALA A 270 7.14 10.47 -7.75
N LYS A 271 7.64 11.36 -6.88
CA LYS A 271 7.48 12.81 -7.03
C LYS A 271 7.98 13.34 -8.37
N LYS A 272 9.15 12.88 -8.85
CA LYS A 272 9.66 13.28 -10.17
C LYS A 272 8.68 12.93 -11.30
N ILE A 273 7.97 11.81 -11.17
CA ILE A 273 6.94 11.40 -12.13
C ILE A 273 5.73 12.34 -12.04
N VAL A 274 5.23 12.62 -10.83
CA VAL A 274 4.08 13.55 -10.64
C VAL A 274 4.40 14.95 -11.14
N ASP A 275 5.57 15.49 -10.79
CA ASP A 275 6.03 16.81 -11.23
C ASP A 275 6.09 16.89 -12.76
N LYS A 276 6.56 15.82 -13.42
CA LYS A 276 6.59 15.75 -14.88
C LYS A 276 5.19 15.73 -15.47
N ILE A 277 4.28 14.91 -14.95
CA ILE A 277 2.87 14.86 -15.40
C ILE A 277 2.20 16.22 -15.26
N ALA A 278 2.36 16.87 -14.11
CA ALA A 278 1.78 18.18 -13.83
C ALA A 278 2.34 19.27 -14.77
N LYS A 279 3.63 19.21 -15.09
CA LYS A 279 4.29 20.15 -16.00
C LYS A 279 3.90 19.93 -17.47
N ASP A 280 3.88 18.69 -17.93
CA ASP A 280 3.62 18.36 -19.34
C ASP A 280 2.14 18.56 -19.72
N SER A 281 1.21 18.37 -18.77
CA SER A 281 -0.24 18.46 -19.02
C SER A 281 -0.86 19.83 -18.76
N GLU A 282 -0.26 20.66 -17.88
CA GLU A 282 -0.83 21.92 -17.40
C GLU A 282 -2.24 21.79 -16.76
N VAL A 283 -2.67 20.58 -16.41
CA VAL A 283 -3.97 20.34 -15.76
C VAL A 283 -3.92 20.78 -14.29
N PRO A 284 -4.77 21.71 -13.83
CA PRO A 284 -4.72 22.24 -12.45
C PRO A 284 -4.83 21.16 -11.37
N GLU A 285 -5.65 20.14 -11.59
CA GLU A 285 -5.82 19.03 -10.66
C GLU A 285 -4.57 18.13 -10.60
N ALA A 286 -3.84 17.95 -11.70
CA ALA A 286 -2.56 17.25 -11.70
C ALA A 286 -1.49 18.05 -10.94
N GLN A 287 -1.53 19.39 -11.00
CA GLN A 287 -0.67 20.27 -10.20
C GLN A 287 -0.95 20.11 -8.69
N LYS A 288 -2.22 20.02 -8.28
CA LYS A 288 -2.57 19.73 -6.87
C LYS A 288 -2.03 18.38 -6.40
N ALA A 289 -2.04 17.37 -7.27
CA ALA A 289 -1.43 16.08 -6.95
C ALA A 289 0.09 16.19 -6.78
N ALA A 290 0.78 17.03 -7.57
CA ALA A 290 2.21 17.30 -7.42
C ALA A 290 2.54 18.07 -6.12
N GLU A 291 1.70 19.03 -5.72
CA GLU A 291 1.82 19.71 -4.43
C GLU A 291 1.66 18.72 -3.27
N PHE A 292 0.65 17.86 -3.34
CA PHE A 292 0.46 16.80 -2.34
C PHE A 292 1.66 15.84 -2.27
N ALA A 293 2.16 15.39 -3.43
CA ALA A 293 3.36 14.57 -3.52
C ALA A 293 4.60 15.25 -2.92
N THR A 294 4.69 16.58 -3.01
CA THR A 294 5.77 17.37 -2.39
C THR A 294 5.69 17.32 -0.86
N GLU A 295 4.49 17.46 -0.30
CA GLU A 295 4.27 17.37 1.15
C GLU A 295 4.52 15.96 1.69
N THR A 296 4.09 14.92 0.97
CA THR A 296 4.33 13.53 1.38
C THR A 296 5.81 13.16 1.30
N VAL A 297 6.56 13.62 0.30
CA VAL A 297 8.02 13.44 0.26
C VAL A 297 8.71 14.10 1.45
N LYS A 298 8.31 15.32 1.85
CA LYS A 298 8.87 15.96 3.06
C LYS A 298 8.64 15.11 4.32
N LYS A 299 7.46 14.49 4.44
CA LYS A 299 7.17 13.55 5.54
C LYS A 299 8.08 12.32 5.47
N ALA A 300 8.23 11.71 4.30
CA ALA A 300 9.11 10.56 4.11
C ALA A 300 10.57 10.88 4.48
N THR A 301 11.10 12.04 4.05
CA THR A 301 12.44 12.51 4.40
C THR A 301 12.61 12.76 5.91
N THR A 302 11.61 13.36 6.55
CA THR A 302 11.63 13.62 8.00
C THR A 302 11.67 12.31 8.78
N ALA A 303 10.80 11.36 8.41
CA ALA A 303 10.72 10.05 9.03
C ALA A 303 12.00 9.22 8.80
N ALA A 304 12.60 9.27 7.60
CA ALA A 304 13.90 8.63 7.33
C ALA A 304 15.03 9.23 8.18
N THR A 305 15.05 10.55 8.34
CA THR A 305 16.02 11.25 9.20
C THR A 305 15.86 10.82 10.67
N GLU A 306 14.62 10.73 11.16
CA GLU A 306 14.32 10.28 12.53
C GLU A 306 14.72 8.82 12.75
N ALA A 307 14.41 7.92 11.81
CA ALA A 307 14.86 6.53 11.85
C ALA A 307 16.39 6.43 11.91
N GLY A 308 17.09 7.23 11.10
CA GLY A 308 18.55 7.32 11.11
C GLY A 308 19.13 7.81 12.44
N LYS A 309 18.51 8.84 13.06
CA LYS A 309 18.92 9.37 14.36
C LYS A 309 18.73 8.33 15.47
N ASN A 310 17.55 7.71 15.53
CA ASN A 310 17.24 6.68 16.53
C ASN A 310 18.15 5.46 16.40
N ALA A 311 18.49 5.05 15.17
CA ALA A 311 19.45 3.97 14.93
C ALA A 311 20.88 4.32 15.38
N GLN A 312 21.30 5.58 15.22
CA GLN A 312 22.60 6.04 15.71
C GLN A 312 22.64 6.14 17.24
N GLU A 313 21.55 6.59 17.87
CA GLU A 313 21.43 6.64 19.33
C GLU A 313 21.42 5.22 19.94
N ALA A 314 20.74 4.27 19.31
CA ALA A 314 20.78 2.85 19.71
C ALA A 314 22.21 2.29 19.69
N GLU A 315 23.01 2.64 18.68
CA GLU A 315 24.40 2.21 18.54
C GLU A 315 25.36 2.83 19.57
N LYS A 316 25.09 4.05 20.07
CA LYS A 316 25.95 4.76 21.04
C LYS A 316 25.61 4.52 22.50
N SER A 317 24.37 4.13 22.78
CA SER A 317 23.89 3.80 24.14
C SER A 317 24.59 2.62 24.86
N PRO A 318 25.35 1.70 24.22
CA PRO A 318 25.98 0.58 24.92
C PRO A 318 27.10 0.95 25.91
N GLU A 319 27.75 2.11 25.77
CA GLU A 319 28.94 2.49 26.56
C GLU A 319 28.65 2.67 28.07
N GLU A 320 27.39 2.90 28.49
CA GLU A 320 26.99 2.96 29.91
C GLU A 320 26.30 1.67 30.43
N ALA A 321 25.84 0.79 29.54
CA ALA A 321 25.04 -0.40 29.88
C ALA A 321 25.87 -1.68 30.07
N GLU A 322 26.99 -1.82 29.35
CA GLU A 322 27.87 -3.01 29.45
C GLU A 322 28.59 -3.12 30.81
N GLU A 323 28.86 -2.00 31.48
CA GLU A 323 29.62 -1.97 32.75
C GLU A 323 28.75 -2.29 33.98
N LYS A 324 27.44 -1.98 33.94
CA LYS A 324 26.52 -2.11 35.09
C LYS A 324 25.63 -3.36 35.07
N ALA A 325 25.55 -4.11 33.96
CA ALA A 325 24.63 -5.25 33.80
C ALA A 325 23.14 -4.90 34.03
N GLU A 326 22.76 -3.63 33.86
CA GLU A 326 21.41 -3.12 34.12
C GLU A 326 20.63 -2.91 32.80
N THR A 327 20.10 -4.00 32.25
CA THR A 327 19.04 -4.07 31.22
C THR A 327 19.35 -3.48 29.83
N SER A 328 18.68 -4.00 28.79
CA SER A 328 18.77 -3.57 27.39
C SER A 328 17.66 -2.55 26.99
N ASP A 329 16.85 -2.09 27.95
CA ASP A 329 15.60 -1.38 27.70
C ASP A 329 15.77 -0.03 26.98
N ALA A 330 16.84 0.71 27.27
CA ALA A 330 17.12 1.98 26.61
C ALA A 330 17.39 1.80 25.11
N VAL A 331 18.19 0.79 24.73
CA VAL A 331 18.49 0.47 23.33
C VAL A 331 17.23 -0.01 22.62
N LYS A 332 16.43 -0.85 23.28
CA LYS A 332 15.15 -1.33 22.77
C LYS A 332 14.17 -0.20 22.44
N GLY A 333 14.01 0.77 23.35
CA GLY A 333 13.15 1.94 23.10
C GLY A 333 13.58 2.75 21.87
N LYS A 334 14.89 2.86 21.62
CA LYS A 334 15.44 3.52 20.42
C LYS A 334 15.21 2.69 19.15
N ALA A 335 15.39 1.37 19.23
CA ALA A 335 15.12 0.47 18.12
C ALA A 335 13.63 0.47 17.71
N ASP A 336 12.72 0.48 18.67
CA ASP A 336 11.28 0.58 18.43
C ASP A 336 10.89 1.94 17.80
N ALA A 337 11.51 3.03 18.26
CA ALA A 337 11.32 4.35 17.67
C ALA A 337 11.83 4.42 16.21
N ALA A 338 12.96 3.79 15.91
CA ALA A 338 13.47 3.68 14.54
C ALA A 338 12.52 2.89 13.63
N GLU A 339 11.99 1.75 14.11
CA GLU A 339 11.01 0.93 13.37
C GLU A 339 9.72 1.70 13.08
N LYS A 340 9.21 2.45 14.07
CA LYS A 340 8.03 3.29 13.86
C LYS A 340 8.26 4.36 12.80
N ALA A 341 9.37 5.08 12.87
CA ALA A 341 9.73 6.08 11.88
C ALA A 341 9.91 5.48 10.47
N ALA A 342 10.45 4.26 10.36
CA ALA A 342 10.51 3.55 9.08
C ALA A 342 9.11 3.22 8.51
N GLY A 343 8.16 2.86 9.38
CA GLY A 343 6.76 2.69 9.00
C GLY A 343 6.12 3.96 8.45
N GLU A 344 6.38 5.11 9.10
CA GLU A 344 5.89 6.41 8.64
C GLU A 344 6.50 6.82 7.28
N ALA A 345 7.79 6.55 7.07
CA ALA A 345 8.45 6.76 5.78
C ALA A 345 7.82 5.90 4.67
N LYS A 346 7.53 4.62 4.96
CA LYS A 346 6.84 3.70 4.02
C LYS A 346 5.43 4.19 3.69
N LYS A 347 4.65 4.61 4.69
CA LYS A 347 3.31 5.20 4.47
C LYS A 347 3.37 6.41 3.53
N ALA A 348 4.26 7.35 3.82
CA ALA A 348 4.43 8.55 3.00
C ALA A 348 4.90 8.22 1.56
N SER A 349 5.74 7.21 1.38
CA SER A 349 6.11 6.71 0.04
C SER A 349 4.90 6.20 -0.74
N ILE A 350 4.05 5.39 -0.11
CA ILE A 350 2.85 4.84 -0.75
C ILE A 350 1.86 5.96 -1.12
N GLU A 351 1.61 6.91 -0.21
CA GLU A 351 0.77 8.09 -0.50
C GLU A 351 1.30 8.88 -1.71
N THR A 352 2.62 8.96 -1.87
CA THR A 352 3.26 9.62 -3.01
C THR A 352 3.07 8.82 -4.32
N GLU A 353 3.16 7.49 -4.27
CA GLU A 353 2.88 6.63 -5.43
C GLU A 353 1.41 6.73 -5.86
N ILE A 354 0.47 6.79 -4.90
CA ILE A 354 -0.94 7.01 -5.22
C ILE A 354 -1.17 8.38 -5.87
N ALA A 355 -0.45 9.42 -5.42
CA ALA A 355 -0.51 10.74 -6.06
C ALA A 355 -0.10 10.71 -7.54
N VAL A 356 0.80 9.81 -7.95
CA VAL A 356 1.13 9.56 -9.37
C VAL A 356 -0.10 9.07 -10.13
N GLU A 357 -0.82 8.09 -9.59
CA GLU A 357 -1.99 7.53 -10.27
C GLU A 357 -3.16 8.52 -10.31
N VAL A 358 -3.35 9.32 -9.26
CA VAL A 358 -4.31 10.44 -9.27
C VAL A 358 -3.95 11.44 -10.36
N ALA A 359 -2.69 11.87 -10.46
CA ALA A 359 -2.27 12.84 -11.47
C ALA A 359 -2.50 12.32 -12.90
N LYS A 360 -2.17 11.05 -13.18
CA LYS A 360 -2.45 10.43 -14.49
C LYS A 360 -3.95 10.41 -14.80
N ALA A 361 -4.78 10.02 -13.83
CA ALA A 361 -6.23 9.92 -14.02
C ALA A 361 -6.87 11.31 -14.27
N GLU A 362 -6.38 12.37 -13.62
CA GLU A 362 -6.84 13.74 -13.85
C GLU A 362 -6.54 14.22 -15.27
N VAL A 363 -5.33 13.94 -15.78
CA VAL A 363 -4.95 14.28 -17.16
C VAL A 363 -5.84 13.55 -18.16
N LEU A 364 -6.03 12.24 -17.98
CA LEU A 364 -6.91 11.44 -18.84
C LEU A 364 -8.35 11.96 -18.82
N ASN A 365 -8.85 12.39 -17.67
CA ASN A 365 -10.19 12.97 -17.55
C ASN A 365 -10.32 14.33 -18.26
N ALA A 366 -9.30 15.18 -18.19
CA ALA A 366 -9.29 16.44 -18.92
C ALA A 366 -9.26 16.20 -20.45
N GLU A 367 -8.42 15.29 -20.90
CA GLU A 367 -8.31 14.91 -22.32
C GLU A 367 -9.61 14.28 -22.84
N VAL A 368 -10.18 13.31 -22.11
CA VAL A 368 -11.39 12.61 -22.57
C VAL A 368 -12.58 13.55 -22.70
N LYS A 369 -12.72 14.54 -21.81
CA LYS A 369 -13.79 15.56 -21.89
C LYS A 369 -13.67 16.38 -23.17
N LYS A 370 -12.45 16.79 -23.53
CA LYS A 370 -12.20 17.50 -24.79
C LYS A 370 -12.49 16.61 -26.00
N THR A 371 -12.02 15.36 -25.98
CA THR A 371 -12.25 14.38 -27.05
C THR A 371 -13.75 14.12 -27.28
N ALA A 372 -14.53 13.97 -26.22
CA ALA A 372 -15.97 13.76 -26.34
C ALA A 372 -16.70 15.00 -26.88
N GLN A 373 -16.30 16.22 -26.46
CA GLN A 373 -16.84 17.47 -27.01
C GLN A 373 -16.51 17.65 -28.51
N GLU A 374 -15.29 17.28 -28.92
CA GLU A 374 -14.90 17.30 -30.34
C GLU A 374 -15.75 16.31 -31.16
N ALA A 375 -16.02 15.12 -30.62
CA ALA A 375 -16.88 14.13 -31.28
C ALA A 375 -18.33 14.63 -31.44
N GLU A 376 -18.89 15.27 -30.41
CA GLU A 376 -20.24 15.87 -30.46
C GLU A 376 -20.33 17.00 -31.51
N LYS A 377 -19.28 17.82 -31.59
CA LYS A 377 -19.16 18.84 -32.63
C LYS A 377 -19.08 18.22 -34.03
N ASP A 378 -18.27 17.18 -34.21
CA ASP A 378 -18.14 16.49 -35.49
C ASP A 378 -19.46 15.83 -35.93
N ALA A 379 -20.22 15.24 -35.00
CA ALA A 379 -21.55 14.73 -35.26
C ALA A 379 -22.54 15.83 -35.68
N THR A 380 -22.49 16.99 -35.02
CA THR A 380 -23.31 18.17 -35.39
C THR A 380 -22.99 18.65 -36.80
N GLU A 381 -21.70 18.76 -37.14
CA GLU A 381 -21.26 19.13 -38.49
C GLU A 381 -21.70 18.08 -39.53
N ALA A 382 -21.65 16.78 -39.22
CA ALA A 382 -22.12 15.71 -40.10
C ALA A 382 -23.62 15.84 -40.41
N LYS A 383 -24.43 16.20 -39.40
CA LYS A 383 -25.87 16.44 -39.53
C LYS A 383 -26.19 17.62 -40.43
N GLU A 384 -25.41 18.70 -40.34
CA GLU A 384 -25.53 19.83 -41.27
C GLU A 384 -25.23 19.41 -42.72
N GLN A 385 -24.25 18.53 -42.94
CA GLN A 385 -23.95 18.03 -44.28
C GLN A 385 -25.07 17.14 -44.82
N ALA A 386 -25.68 16.29 -43.97
CA ALA A 386 -26.84 15.49 -44.36
C ALA A 386 -28.03 16.36 -44.80
N GLU A 387 -28.33 17.46 -44.07
CA GLU A 387 -29.40 18.39 -44.50
C GLU A 387 -29.04 19.13 -45.80
N LYS A 388 -27.77 19.47 -46.05
CA LYS A 388 -27.33 20.01 -47.35
C LYS A 388 -27.52 19.00 -48.49
N ALA A 389 -27.18 17.73 -48.26
CA ALA A 389 -27.35 16.66 -49.24
C ALA A 389 -28.84 16.45 -49.59
N LYS A 390 -29.70 16.47 -48.58
CA LYS A 390 -31.16 16.38 -48.71
C LYS A 390 -31.73 17.54 -49.52
N ALA A 391 -31.33 18.77 -49.23
CA ALA A 391 -31.75 19.94 -50.01
C ALA A 391 -31.34 19.83 -51.49
N ALA A 392 -30.11 19.38 -51.76
CA ALA A 392 -29.63 19.15 -53.12
C ALA A 392 -30.40 18.03 -53.83
N ALA A 393 -30.71 16.93 -53.14
CA ALA A 393 -31.47 15.81 -53.70
C ALA A 393 -32.92 16.20 -54.05
N GLU A 394 -33.56 17.07 -53.25
CA GLU A 394 -34.86 17.65 -53.58
C GLU A 394 -34.76 18.64 -54.76
N GLU A 395 -33.71 19.46 -54.84
CA GLU A 395 -33.47 20.33 -56.00
C GLU A 395 -33.29 19.50 -57.30
N ALA A 396 -32.50 18.43 -57.26
CA ALA A 396 -32.30 17.53 -58.41
C ALA A 396 -33.62 16.92 -58.90
N LYS A 397 -34.46 16.45 -57.96
CA LYS A 397 -35.78 15.88 -58.24
C LYS A 397 -36.70 16.90 -58.89
N THR A 398 -36.83 18.09 -58.31
CA THR A 398 -37.72 19.15 -58.86
C THR A 398 -37.29 19.60 -60.25
N HIS A 399 -35.99 19.67 -60.53
CA HIS A 399 -35.48 19.97 -61.87
C HIS A 399 -35.67 18.81 -62.85
N GLY A 400 -35.63 17.56 -62.38
CA GLY A 400 -35.98 16.43 -63.23
C GLY A 400 -37.43 16.35 -63.64
N GLU A 401 -38.36 16.67 -62.73
CA GLU A 401 -39.79 16.80 -63.09
C GLU A 401 -40.03 17.89 -64.14
N LYS A 402 -39.23 18.98 -64.12
CA LYS A 402 -39.30 20.04 -65.15
C LYS A 402 -38.75 19.55 -66.50
N ALA A 403 -37.61 18.86 -66.50
CA ALA A 403 -37.04 18.28 -67.72
C ALA A 403 -37.99 17.25 -68.37
N GLU A 404 -38.64 16.42 -67.56
CA GLU A 404 -39.55 15.38 -68.04
C GLU A 404 -40.78 15.97 -68.76
N LYS A 405 -41.32 17.10 -68.27
CA LYS A 405 -42.42 17.86 -68.93
C LYS A 405 -42.06 18.39 -70.32
N VAL A 406 -40.77 18.45 -70.66
CA VAL A 406 -40.28 18.88 -71.97
C VAL A 406 -39.70 17.73 -72.79
N GLY A 407 -39.89 16.47 -72.35
CA GLY A 407 -39.49 15.27 -73.06
C GLY A 407 -38.02 14.87 -72.88
N GLU A 408 -37.32 15.48 -71.94
CA GLU A 408 -35.92 15.20 -71.62
C GLU A 408 -35.84 14.51 -70.25
N SER A 409 -34.92 13.56 -70.06
CA SER A 409 -34.77 12.87 -68.77
C SER A 409 -33.48 13.27 -68.05
N THR A 410 -33.59 13.65 -66.77
CA THR A 410 -32.46 13.81 -65.83
C THR A 410 -32.51 12.76 -64.72
N LYS A 411 -33.28 11.69 -64.89
CA LYS A 411 -33.55 10.68 -63.86
C LYS A 411 -32.27 10.13 -63.21
N ALA A 412 -31.22 9.87 -64.00
CA ALA A 412 -29.93 9.42 -63.47
C ALA A 412 -29.31 10.39 -62.45
N HIS A 413 -29.30 11.70 -62.74
CA HIS A 413 -28.80 12.71 -61.80
C HIS A 413 -29.67 12.81 -60.54
N SER A 414 -31.00 12.67 -60.69
CA SER A 414 -31.90 12.65 -59.54
C SER A 414 -31.70 11.42 -58.66
N ASP A 415 -31.56 10.24 -59.26
CA ASP A 415 -31.36 8.97 -58.55
C ASP A 415 -30.01 8.98 -57.81
N GLU A 416 -28.95 9.46 -58.45
CA GLU A 416 -27.61 9.60 -57.84
C GLU A 416 -27.63 10.60 -56.67
N ALA A 417 -28.25 11.77 -56.83
CA ALA A 417 -28.38 12.75 -55.76
C ALA A 417 -29.16 12.19 -54.55
N GLN A 418 -30.21 11.40 -54.80
CA GLN A 418 -30.99 10.73 -53.75
C GLN A 418 -30.19 9.63 -53.05
N GLN A 419 -29.33 8.91 -53.78
CA GLN A 419 -28.43 7.93 -53.18
C GLN A 419 -27.38 8.61 -52.29
N GLU A 420 -26.78 9.71 -52.75
CA GLU A 420 -25.81 10.44 -51.94
C GLU A 420 -26.45 11.14 -50.73
N ASN A 421 -27.73 11.53 -50.80
CA ASN A 421 -28.49 11.94 -49.62
C ASN A 421 -28.60 10.82 -48.58
N LYS A 422 -28.88 9.57 -49.00
CA LYS A 422 -28.89 8.42 -48.09
C LYS A 422 -27.51 8.19 -47.48
N ASN A 423 -26.45 8.22 -48.30
CA ASN A 423 -25.08 8.04 -47.82
C ASN A 423 -24.69 9.12 -46.79
N ALA A 424 -25.07 10.38 -47.02
CA ALA A 424 -24.82 11.47 -46.08
C ALA A 424 -25.60 11.28 -44.77
N LYS A 425 -26.85 10.82 -44.85
CA LYS A 425 -27.68 10.52 -43.69
C LYS A 425 -27.10 9.37 -42.87
N ASP A 426 -26.76 8.25 -43.49
CA ASP A 426 -26.19 7.08 -42.80
C ASP A 426 -24.86 7.43 -42.13
N ALA A 427 -24.02 8.24 -42.79
CA ALA A 427 -22.78 8.76 -42.22
C ALA A 427 -23.05 9.69 -41.02
N SER A 428 -24.07 10.55 -41.09
CA SER A 428 -24.46 11.40 -39.96
C SER A 428 -24.98 10.61 -38.76
N GLU A 429 -25.82 9.60 -38.98
CA GLU A 429 -26.36 8.75 -37.89
C GLU A 429 -25.22 7.97 -37.21
N GLU A 430 -24.27 7.42 -37.98
CA GLU A 430 -23.10 6.76 -37.41
C GLU A 430 -22.20 7.74 -36.65
N ALA A 431 -22.01 8.97 -37.14
CA ALA A 431 -21.24 9.99 -36.40
C ALA A 431 -21.90 10.33 -35.05
N GLU A 432 -23.23 10.45 -35.01
CA GLU A 432 -24.00 10.70 -33.78
C GLU A 432 -23.87 9.54 -32.78
N ASN A 433 -24.02 8.29 -33.24
CA ASN A 433 -23.82 7.11 -32.38
C ASN A 433 -22.41 7.07 -31.78
N ARG A 434 -21.37 7.37 -32.57
CA ARG A 434 -19.98 7.38 -32.09
C ARG A 434 -19.67 8.53 -31.15
N ALA A 435 -20.33 9.69 -31.32
CA ALA A 435 -20.24 10.76 -30.36
C ALA A 435 -20.86 10.37 -29.01
N VAL A 436 -21.99 9.65 -29.02
CA VAL A 436 -22.59 9.08 -27.81
C VAL A 436 -21.67 8.06 -27.14
N ASP A 437 -21.09 7.13 -27.90
CA ASP A 437 -20.11 6.16 -27.37
C ASP A 437 -18.91 6.88 -26.70
N ALA A 438 -18.40 7.95 -27.33
CA ALA A 438 -17.30 8.74 -26.78
C ALA A 438 -17.68 9.43 -25.46
N LEU A 439 -18.92 9.95 -25.36
CA LEU A 439 -19.44 10.55 -24.13
C LEU A 439 -19.64 9.52 -23.01
N GLU A 440 -20.21 8.35 -23.32
CA GLU A 440 -20.38 7.27 -22.33
C GLU A 440 -19.04 6.82 -21.75
N GLU A 441 -18.03 6.62 -22.60
CA GLU A 441 -16.71 6.24 -22.13
C GLU A 441 -15.99 7.38 -21.38
N ALA A 442 -16.25 8.64 -21.73
CA ALA A 442 -15.78 9.79 -20.95
C ALA A 442 -16.37 9.82 -19.54
N TYR A 443 -17.66 9.52 -19.37
CA TYR A 443 -18.27 9.37 -18.04
C TYR A 443 -17.66 8.22 -17.24
N ALA A 444 -17.33 7.11 -17.90
CA ALA A 444 -16.66 6.00 -17.25
C ALA A 444 -15.26 6.39 -16.73
N VAL A 445 -14.49 7.18 -17.50
CA VAL A 445 -13.21 7.74 -17.03
C VAL A 445 -13.41 8.59 -15.78
N GLU A 446 -14.41 9.46 -15.76
CA GLU A 446 -14.71 10.31 -14.60
C GLU A 446 -15.09 9.49 -13.35
N ALA A 447 -15.88 8.41 -13.53
CA ALA A 447 -16.23 7.50 -12.45
C ALA A 447 -15.00 6.76 -11.88
N HIS A 448 -14.05 6.36 -12.74
CA HIS A 448 -12.82 5.71 -12.30
C HIS A 448 -11.83 6.69 -11.65
N LEU A 449 -11.76 7.93 -12.12
CA LEU A 449 -11.03 9.00 -11.43
C LEU A 449 -11.54 9.19 -9.99
N ALA A 450 -12.87 9.18 -9.78
CA ALA A 450 -13.45 9.27 -8.44
C ALA A 450 -13.02 8.09 -7.55
N ARG A 451 -12.91 6.87 -8.11
CA ARG A 451 -12.37 5.71 -7.38
C ARG A 451 -10.91 5.89 -7.01
N THR A 452 -10.07 6.37 -7.93
CA THR A 452 -8.65 6.67 -7.65
C THR A 452 -8.51 7.71 -6.53
N LYS A 453 -9.36 8.74 -6.51
CA LYS A 453 -9.39 9.74 -5.42
C LYS A 453 -9.83 9.14 -4.08
N ASN A 454 -10.84 8.28 -4.09
CA ASN A 454 -11.31 7.61 -2.86
C ASN A 454 -10.24 6.67 -2.29
N ALA A 455 -9.48 5.99 -3.14
CA ALA A 455 -8.34 5.18 -2.73
C ALA A 455 -7.24 6.06 -2.09
N ALA A 456 -6.95 7.23 -2.68
CA ALA A 456 -6.04 8.21 -2.10
C ALA A 456 -6.50 8.73 -0.73
N GLU A 457 -7.80 8.96 -0.55
CA GLU A 457 -8.34 9.38 0.75
C GLU A 457 -8.28 8.25 1.78
N SER A 458 -8.58 7.02 1.37
CA SER A 458 -8.48 5.83 2.22
C SER A 458 -7.05 5.62 2.72
N ALA A 459 -6.05 5.81 1.85
CA ALA A 459 -4.63 5.71 2.21
C ALA A 459 -4.21 6.70 3.31
N LYS A 460 -4.78 7.92 3.33
CA LYS A 460 -4.50 8.90 4.41
C LYS A 460 -4.98 8.40 5.77
N SER A 461 -6.17 7.80 5.81
CA SER A 461 -6.80 7.29 7.03
C SER A 461 -6.30 5.91 7.49
N ALA A 462 -5.60 5.18 6.61
CA ALA A 462 -5.10 3.84 6.90
C ALA A 462 -4.19 3.82 8.13
N THR A 463 -4.43 2.84 8.99
CA THR A 463 -3.73 2.68 10.28
C THR A 463 -2.65 1.61 10.25
N ASP A 464 -2.72 0.69 9.28
CA ASP A 464 -1.71 -0.33 9.06
C ASP A 464 -1.22 -0.38 7.60
N MET A 465 -0.13 -1.12 7.38
CA MET A 465 0.50 -1.25 6.07
C MET A 465 -0.33 -2.05 5.07
N SER A 466 -1.17 -2.99 5.52
CA SER A 466 -1.99 -3.81 4.63
C SER A 466 -3.11 -3.00 4.00
N GLU A 467 -3.74 -2.11 4.77
CA GLU A 467 -4.74 -1.15 4.28
C GLU A 467 -4.14 -0.18 3.25
N LEU A 468 -2.91 0.28 3.49
CA LEU A 468 -2.16 1.15 2.57
C LEU A 468 -1.82 0.46 1.24
N GLU A 469 -1.32 -0.77 1.29
CA GLU A 469 -1.03 -1.55 0.08
C GLU A 469 -2.29 -1.83 -0.73
N LYS A 470 -3.41 -2.16 -0.06
CA LYS A 470 -4.70 -2.33 -0.73
C LYS A 470 -5.20 -1.04 -1.39
N ALA A 471 -5.11 0.10 -0.70
CA ALA A 471 -5.47 1.40 -1.27
C ALA A 471 -4.60 1.75 -2.49
N LYS A 472 -3.31 1.39 -2.47
CA LYS A 472 -2.42 1.54 -3.62
C LYS A 472 -2.86 0.68 -4.80
N GLU A 473 -3.15 -0.59 -4.57
CA GLU A 473 -3.66 -1.49 -5.62
C GLU A 473 -4.97 -0.98 -6.23
N GLU A 474 -5.93 -0.56 -5.39
CA GLU A 474 -7.20 0.01 -5.86
C GLU A 474 -7.01 1.29 -6.70
N ALA A 475 -6.06 2.16 -6.31
CA ALA A 475 -5.74 3.37 -7.08
C ALA A 475 -5.15 3.04 -8.46
N ILE A 476 -4.21 2.07 -8.52
CA ILE A 476 -3.58 1.60 -9.76
C ILE A 476 -4.61 0.96 -10.68
N ASP A 477 -5.45 0.07 -10.16
CA ASP A 477 -6.47 -0.62 -10.95
C ASP A 477 -7.50 0.38 -11.52
N ALA A 478 -7.97 1.32 -10.70
CA ALA A 478 -8.89 2.36 -11.15
C ALA A 478 -8.27 3.24 -12.24
N ALA A 479 -7.01 3.67 -12.08
CA ALA A 479 -6.30 4.48 -13.08
C ALA A 479 -6.08 3.71 -14.40
N ASN A 480 -5.73 2.42 -14.32
CA ASN A 480 -5.58 1.57 -15.51
C ASN A 480 -6.90 1.41 -16.27
N ILE A 481 -8.01 1.20 -15.57
CA ILE A 481 -9.33 1.11 -16.21
C ILE A 481 -9.71 2.46 -16.84
N ALA A 482 -9.45 3.59 -16.16
CA ALA A 482 -9.66 4.92 -16.73
C ALA A 482 -8.88 5.10 -18.03
N HIS A 483 -7.62 4.66 -18.09
CA HIS A 483 -6.83 4.72 -19.32
C HIS A 483 -7.42 3.89 -20.47
N GLN A 484 -7.88 2.66 -20.19
CA GLN A 484 -8.55 1.82 -21.20
C GLN A 484 -9.84 2.47 -21.73
N LYS A 485 -10.58 3.14 -20.86
CA LYS A 485 -11.82 3.85 -21.22
C LYS A 485 -11.54 5.09 -22.06
N TRP A 486 -10.50 5.86 -21.73
CA TRP A 486 -10.02 6.97 -22.54
C TRP A 486 -9.61 6.53 -23.97
N LEU A 487 -8.93 5.39 -24.12
CA LEU A 487 -8.58 4.84 -25.44
C LEU A 487 -9.83 4.56 -26.30
N LYS A 488 -10.87 3.97 -25.70
CA LYS A 488 -12.14 3.69 -26.39
C LYS A 488 -12.87 4.97 -26.79
N ALA A 489 -12.94 5.96 -25.91
CA ALA A 489 -13.52 7.26 -26.21
C ALA A 489 -12.80 7.94 -27.38
N THR A 490 -11.47 7.88 -27.40
CA THR A 490 -10.64 8.43 -28.49
C THR A 490 -10.87 7.72 -29.81
N GLN A 491 -11.02 6.39 -29.78
CA GLN A 491 -11.36 5.61 -30.96
C GLN A 491 -12.74 6.00 -31.51
N ALA A 492 -13.75 6.11 -30.65
CA ALA A 492 -15.09 6.52 -31.03
C ALA A 492 -15.10 7.93 -31.65
N ALA A 493 -14.41 8.89 -31.02
CA ALA A 493 -14.27 10.24 -31.56
C ALA A 493 -13.57 10.28 -32.93
N THR A 494 -12.54 9.45 -33.13
CA THR A 494 -11.85 9.34 -34.43
C THR A 494 -12.82 8.85 -35.52
N ILE A 495 -13.66 7.86 -35.21
CA ILE A 495 -14.64 7.36 -36.17
C ILE A 495 -15.73 8.41 -36.44
N ALA A 496 -16.19 9.15 -35.42
CA ALA A 496 -17.14 10.26 -35.62
C ALA A 496 -16.60 11.29 -36.61
N LYS A 497 -15.31 11.65 -36.48
CA LYS A 497 -14.60 12.55 -37.40
C LYS A 497 -14.53 12.01 -38.83
N GLU A 498 -14.20 10.73 -39.00
CA GLU A 498 -14.19 10.08 -40.32
C GLU A 498 -15.57 10.10 -40.98
N LYS A 499 -16.62 9.88 -40.18
CA LYS A 499 -18.01 9.87 -40.65
C LYS A 499 -18.51 11.26 -41.00
N LYS A 500 -18.07 12.29 -40.30
CA LYS A 500 -18.27 13.67 -40.73
C LYS A 500 -17.72 13.93 -42.13
N GLU A 501 -16.48 13.54 -42.40
CA GLU A 501 -15.88 13.74 -43.73
C GLU A 501 -16.62 12.94 -44.81
N ALA A 502 -17.09 11.73 -44.50
CA ALA A 502 -17.94 10.96 -45.40
C ALA A 502 -19.27 11.66 -45.71
N ALA A 503 -19.94 12.24 -44.70
CA ALA A 503 -21.16 13.01 -44.88
C ALA A 503 -20.93 14.25 -45.76
N LYS A 504 -19.81 14.95 -45.57
CA LYS A 504 -19.40 16.09 -46.40
C LYS A 504 -19.19 15.70 -47.86
N VAL A 505 -18.44 14.61 -48.12
CA VAL A 505 -18.19 14.13 -49.49
C VAL A 505 -19.50 13.77 -50.20
N ALA A 506 -20.41 13.08 -49.50
CA ALA A 506 -21.73 12.75 -50.04
C ALA A 506 -22.57 14.01 -50.34
N ALA A 507 -22.55 15.01 -49.45
CA ALA A 507 -23.23 16.28 -49.66
C ALA A 507 -22.69 17.05 -50.89
N GLU A 508 -21.37 17.11 -51.07
CA GLU A 508 -20.74 17.74 -52.23
C GLU A 508 -21.10 17.03 -53.55
N LYS A 509 -21.20 15.70 -53.54
CA LYS A 509 -21.65 14.95 -54.72
C LYS A 509 -23.12 15.19 -55.03
N ALA A 510 -24.00 15.16 -54.02
CA ALA A 510 -25.42 15.46 -54.20
C ALA A 510 -25.63 16.86 -54.81
N GLN A 511 -24.86 17.86 -54.37
CA GLN A 511 -24.89 19.22 -54.93
C GLN A 511 -24.42 19.28 -56.39
N LYS A 512 -23.38 18.52 -56.77
CA LYS A 512 -22.92 18.43 -58.16
C LYS A 512 -24.01 17.84 -59.06
N GLU A 513 -24.65 16.77 -58.61
CA GLU A 513 -25.74 16.12 -59.35
C GLU A 513 -26.97 17.04 -59.48
N ALA A 514 -27.32 17.77 -58.41
CA ALA A 514 -28.38 18.77 -58.46
C ALA A 514 -28.09 19.89 -59.48
N THR A 515 -26.85 20.38 -59.50
CA THR A 515 -26.40 21.40 -60.45
C THR A 515 -26.45 20.88 -61.89
N ALA A 516 -26.06 19.63 -62.13
CA ALA A 516 -26.14 18.98 -63.44
C ALA A 516 -27.59 18.80 -63.90
N ALA A 517 -28.49 18.35 -63.01
CA ALA A 517 -29.92 18.23 -63.29
C ALA A 517 -30.54 19.59 -63.65
N LYS A 518 -30.20 20.65 -62.90
CA LYS A 518 -30.64 22.03 -63.15
C LYS A 518 -30.18 22.54 -64.50
N LEU A 519 -28.91 22.33 -64.85
CA LEU A 519 -28.33 22.71 -66.13
C LEU A 519 -29.06 22.02 -67.29
N LYS A 520 -29.23 20.70 -67.20
CA LYS A 520 -29.90 19.91 -68.25
C LYS A 520 -31.37 20.28 -68.41
N ALA A 521 -32.09 20.54 -67.32
CA ALA A 521 -33.47 21.03 -67.37
C ALA A 521 -33.59 22.38 -68.07
N ALA A 522 -32.70 23.34 -67.77
CA ALA A 522 -32.70 24.65 -68.42
C ALA A 522 -32.44 24.55 -69.93
N LYS A 523 -31.48 23.71 -70.35
CA LYS A 523 -31.20 23.46 -71.77
C LYS A 523 -32.40 22.86 -72.50
N ALA A 524 -33.07 21.89 -71.88
CA ALA A 524 -34.25 21.25 -72.45
C ALA A 524 -35.43 22.22 -72.60
N GLU A 525 -35.68 23.07 -71.60
CA GLU A 525 -36.71 24.12 -71.66
C GLU A 525 -36.42 25.15 -72.77
N ALA A 526 -35.16 25.59 -72.91
CA ALA A 526 -34.75 26.52 -73.97
C ALA A 526 -34.99 25.94 -75.37
N LYS A 527 -34.60 24.67 -75.57
CA LYS A 527 -34.81 23.95 -76.83
C LYS A 527 -36.29 23.79 -77.15
N LYS A 528 -37.13 23.48 -76.16
CA LYS A 528 -38.58 23.45 -76.35
C LYS A 528 -39.12 24.81 -76.77
N ALA A 529 -38.69 25.89 -76.11
CA ALA A 529 -39.11 27.24 -76.46
C ALA A 529 -38.72 27.62 -77.90
N GLU A 530 -37.51 27.27 -78.35
CA GLU A 530 -37.11 27.41 -79.76
C GLU A 530 -38.07 26.66 -80.69
N THR A 531 -38.36 25.39 -80.42
CA THR A 531 -39.26 24.60 -81.28
C THR A 531 -40.67 25.18 -81.35
N GLU A 532 -41.21 25.69 -80.23
CA GLU A 532 -42.52 26.34 -80.18
C GLU A 532 -42.52 27.68 -80.93
N ALA A 533 -41.44 28.46 -80.83
CA ALA A 533 -41.29 29.74 -81.54
C ALA A 533 -41.20 29.53 -83.06
N VAL A 534 -40.38 28.57 -83.51
CA VAL A 534 -40.24 28.20 -84.92
C VAL A 534 -41.57 27.71 -85.48
N LYS A 535 -42.29 26.84 -84.74
CA LYS A 535 -43.63 26.39 -85.15
C LYS A 535 -44.60 27.57 -85.31
N ALA A 536 -44.62 28.50 -84.35
CA ALA A 536 -45.47 29.68 -84.42
C ALA A 536 -45.13 30.58 -85.62
N ALA A 537 -43.84 30.76 -85.94
CA ALA A 537 -43.42 31.51 -87.11
C ALA A 537 -43.86 30.84 -88.42
N VAL A 538 -43.72 29.52 -88.55
CA VAL A 538 -44.19 28.76 -89.72
C VAL A 538 -45.70 28.90 -89.91
N GLU A 539 -46.47 28.78 -88.85
CA GLU A 539 -47.94 28.94 -88.90
C GLU A 539 -48.34 30.40 -89.22
N ALA A 540 -47.62 31.40 -88.70
CA ALA A 540 -47.88 32.80 -89.00
C ALA A 540 -47.57 33.13 -90.47
N ARG A 541 -46.47 32.57 -91.00
CA ARG A 541 -46.11 32.70 -92.41
C ARG A 541 -47.14 32.05 -93.32
N ALA A 542 -47.61 30.85 -92.98
CA ALA A 542 -48.69 30.20 -93.73
C ALA A 542 -49.96 31.06 -93.74
N ALA A 543 -50.33 31.65 -92.60
CA ALA A 543 -51.48 32.56 -92.52
C ALA A 543 -51.29 33.83 -93.38
N ALA A 544 -50.08 34.38 -93.44
CA ALA A 544 -49.76 35.52 -94.30
C ALA A 544 -49.77 35.17 -95.79
N GLU A 545 -49.27 34.00 -96.18
CA GLU A 545 -49.35 33.52 -97.57
C GLU A 545 -50.81 33.30 -97.98
N GLU A 546 -51.63 32.70 -97.12
CA GLU A 546 -53.05 32.50 -97.36
C GLU A 546 -53.81 33.85 -97.42
N ALA A 547 -53.49 34.81 -96.55
CA ALA A 547 -54.12 36.14 -96.57
C ALA A 547 -53.79 36.90 -97.87
N LYS A 548 -52.56 36.77 -98.39
CA LYS A 548 -52.17 37.32 -99.69
C LYS A 548 -52.94 36.68 -100.84
N GLN A 549 -53.11 35.36 -100.82
CA GLN A 549 -53.92 34.66 -101.82
C GLN A 549 -55.38 35.12 -101.78
N GLU A 550 -55.95 35.29 -100.58
CA GLU A 550 -57.34 35.73 -100.43
C GLU A 550 -57.53 37.18 -100.86
N ALA A 551 -56.62 38.10 -100.49
CA ALA A 551 -56.64 39.47 -100.98
C ALA A 551 -56.50 39.55 -102.51
N ALA A 552 -55.70 38.67 -103.13
CA ALA A 552 -55.59 38.57 -104.58
C ALA A 552 -56.91 38.11 -105.24
N LYS A 553 -57.64 37.18 -104.62
CA LYS A 553 -58.99 36.79 -105.07
C LYS A 553 -59.99 37.95 -104.95
N VAL A 554 -59.99 38.70 -103.83
CA VAL A 554 -60.82 39.91 -103.66
C VAL A 554 -60.49 40.93 -104.74
N GLY A 555 -59.20 41.16 -105.01
CA GLY A 555 -58.72 42.08 -106.05
C GLY A 555 -59.23 41.75 -107.46
N ALA A 556 -59.36 40.45 -107.78
CA ALA A 556 -59.89 39.95 -109.04
C ALA A 556 -61.44 39.88 -109.10
N SER A 557 -62.15 40.16 -108.00
CA SER A 557 -63.62 40.08 -107.91
C SER A 557 -64.33 41.35 -108.42
N LYS A 558 -65.68 41.33 -108.45
CA LYS A 558 -66.54 42.50 -108.76
C LYS A 558 -66.83 43.41 -107.55
N GLU A 559 -66.18 43.18 -106.42
CA GLU A 559 -66.39 44.00 -105.21
C GLU A 559 -65.92 45.46 -105.37
N PRO A 560 -66.43 46.39 -104.54
CA PRO A 560 -65.99 47.79 -104.52
C PRO A 560 -64.48 47.95 -104.29
N GLN A 561 -63.90 48.99 -104.90
CA GLN A 561 -62.47 49.33 -104.76
C GLN A 561 -62.05 49.52 -103.30
N GLU A 562 -62.96 50.00 -102.45
CA GLU A 562 -62.74 50.17 -101.01
C GLU A 562 -62.52 48.83 -100.28
N THR A 563 -63.32 47.81 -100.61
CA THR A 563 -63.18 46.45 -100.07
C THR A 563 -61.88 45.79 -100.54
N LYS A 564 -61.51 46.00 -101.81
CA LYS A 564 -60.22 45.54 -102.37
C LYS A 564 -59.02 46.13 -101.64
N ASN A 565 -59.03 47.44 -101.41
CA ASN A 565 -57.96 48.12 -100.67
C ASN A 565 -57.87 47.64 -99.23
N LYS A 566 -59.01 47.44 -98.56
CA LYS A 566 -59.06 46.99 -97.16
C LYS A 566 -58.58 45.54 -96.98
N ALA A 567 -58.92 44.65 -97.90
CA ALA A 567 -58.40 43.28 -97.92
C ALA A 567 -56.87 43.24 -98.10
N ASN A 568 -56.33 44.12 -98.96
CA ASN A 568 -54.89 44.23 -99.18
C ASN A 568 -54.14 44.79 -97.97
N VAL A 569 -54.71 45.79 -97.29
CA VAL A 569 -54.17 46.35 -96.03
C VAL A 569 -54.16 45.31 -94.91
N GLU A 570 -55.22 44.52 -94.75
CA GLU A 570 -55.26 43.45 -93.74
C GLU A 570 -54.28 42.30 -94.09
N ALA A 571 -54.07 41.99 -95.38
CA ALA A 571 -53.06 41.02 -95.81
C ALA A 571 -51.61 41.51 -95.56
N GLU A 572 -51.31 42.80 -95.78
CA GLU A 572 -50.02 43.39 -95.42
C GLU A 572 -49.79 43.44 -93.91
N ALA A 573 -50.82 43.80 -93.13
CA ALA A 573 -50.76 43.78 -91.67
C ALA A 573 -50.49 42.35 -91.14
N THR A 574 -51.12 41.34 -91.77
CA THR A 574 -50.87 39.92 -91.49
C THR A 574 -49.43 39.52 -91.82
N GLY A 575 -48.90 39.97 -92.96
CA GLY A 575 -47.50 39.77 -93.33
C GLY A 575 -46.50 40.40 -92.36
N ASN A 576 -46.81 41.58 -91.83
CA ASN A 576 -46.00 42.25 -90.82
C ASN A 576 -46.00 41.50 -89.49
N GLU A 577 -47.14 40.95 -89.05
CA GLU A 577 -47.20 40.10 -87.86
C GLU A 577 -46.51 38.75 -88.08
N ALA A 578 -46.55 38.17 -89.28
CA ALA A 578 -45.75 36.99 -89.62
C ALA A 578 -44.24 37.27 -89.53
N LYS A 579 -43.78 38.43 -90.01
CA LYS A 579 -42.38 38.84 -89.88
C LYS A 579 -41.96 39.02 -88.42
N LYS A 580 -42.82 39.62 -87.58
CA LYS A 580 -42.57 39.69 -86.13
C LYS A 580 -42.48 38.31 -85.48
N ALA A 581 -43.24 37.33 -85.97
CA ALA A 581 -43.15 35.96 -85.48
C ALA A 581 -41.81 35.31 -85.89
N GLU A 582 -41.34 35.53 -87.12
CA GLU A 582 -40.03 35.08 -87.60
C GLU A 582 -38.88 35.73 -86.80
N ASP A 583 -38.89 37.05 -86.62
CA ASP A 583 -37.86 37.76 -85.84
C ASP A 583 -37.79 37.23 -84.39
N ALA A 584 -38.95 37.01 -83.76
CA ALA A 584 -39.03 36.44 -82.42
C ALA A 584 -38.60 34.96 -82.38
N ALA A 585 -38.79 34.20 -83.46
CA ALA A 585 -38.28 32.82 -83.54
C ALA A 585 -36.75 32.79 -83.65
N GLU A 586 -36.14 33.73 -84.37
CA GLU A 586 -34.67 33.83 -84.42
C GLU A 586 -34.09 34.32 -83.09
N GLU A 587 -34.76 35.25 -82.38
CA GLU A 587 -34.42 35.59 -80.99
C GLU A 587 -34.44 34.36 -80.08
N ALA A 588 -35.48 33.52 -80.20
CA ALA A 588 -35.62 32.30 -79.38
C ALA A 588 -34.51 31.28 -79.68
N LYS A 589 -34.14 31.13 -80.95
CA LYS A 589 -33.09 30.22 -81.41
C LYS A 589 -31.69 30.64 -80.94
N GLU A 590 -31.36 31.92 -81.04
CA GLU A 590 -30.10 32.44 -80.50
C GLU A 590 -29.99 32.26 -78.98
N ALA A 591 -31.07 32.54 -78.25
CA ALA A 591 -31.12 32.31 -76.81
C ALA A 591 -31.02 30.81 -76.46
N ALA A 592 -31.69 29.93 -77.21
CA ALA A 592 -31.61 28.48 -77.00
C ALA A 592 -30.20 27.93 -77.28
N LYS A 593 -29.52 28.43 -78.32
CA LYS A 593 -28.12 28.10 -78.59
C LYS A 593 -27.20 28.50 -77.44
N LYS A 594 -27.34 29.73 -76.92
CA LYS A 594 -26.56 30.21 -75.77
C LYS A 594 -26.85 29.40 -74.50
N ALA A 595 -28.11 29.03 -74.27
CA ALA A 595 -28.47 28.14 -73.17
C ALA A 595 -27.80 26.76 -73.31
N ASN A 596 -27.75 26.21 -74.52
CA ASN A 596 -27.15 24.91 -74.79
C ASN A 596 -25.62 24.91 -74.61
N GLU A 597 -24.95 26.01 -74.97
CA GLU A 597 -23.50 26.19 -74.81
C GLU A 597 -23.08 26.51 -73.36
N ALA A 598 -24.02 26.97 -72.53
CA ALA A 598 -23.72 27.31 -71.13
C ALA A 598 -23.23 26.09 -70.33
N THR A 599 -22.18 26.30 -69.55
CA THR A 599 -21.64 25.34 -68.57
C THR A 599 -22.13 25.62 -67.14
N ASP A 600 -22.54 26.86 -66.87
CA ASP A 600 -23.14 27.29 -65.61
C ASP A 600 -24.67 27.19 -65.67
N ALA A 601 -25.26 26.65 -64.60
CA ALA A 601 -26.70 26.41 -64.53
C ALA A 601 -27.53 27.70 -64.51
N ASN A 602 -27.01 28.78 -63.89
CA ASN A 602 -27.72 30.06 -63.83
C ASN A 602 -27.65 30.79 -65.18
N VAL A 603 -26.52 30.71 -65.88
CA VAL A 603 -26.39 31.22 -67.25
C VAL A 603 -27.36 30.48 -68.18
N ALA A 604 -27.37 29.14 -68.13
CA ALA A 604 -28.31 28.35 -68.94
C ALA A 604 -29.76 28.70 -68.64
N ARG A 605 -30.11 28.91 -67.36
CA ARG A 605 -31.46 29.32 -66.95
C ARG A 605 -31.84 30.69 -67.49
N SER A 606 -30.95 31.67 -67.37
CA SER A 606 -31.17 33.04 -67.86
C SER A 606 -31.43 33.06 -69.36
N GLU A 607 -30.64 32.30 -70.14
CA GLU A 607 -30.84 32.18 -71.59
C GLU A 607 -32.10 31.37 -71.94
N ALA A 608 -32.43 30.32 -71.18
CA ALA A 608 -33.70 29.61 -71.33
C ALA A 608 -34.91 30.53 -71.11
N ASP A 609 -34.87 31.39 -70.10
CA ASP A 609 -35.94 32.36 -69.83
C ASP A 609 -36.08 33.39 -70.96
N LYS A 610 -34.97 33.79 -71.61
CA LYS A 610 -35.00 34.61 -72.84
C LYS A 610 -35.65 33.87 -74.01
N ALA A 611 -35.28 32.61 -74.24
CA ALA A 611 -35.88 31.79 -75.29
C ALA A 611 -37.40 31.61 -75.07
N ILE A 612 -37.82 31.36 -73.83
CA ILE A 612 -39.24 31.26 -73.44
C ILE A 612 -39.97 32.59 -73.69
N ALA A 613 -39.36 33.72 -73.35
CA ALA A 613 -39.95 35.03 -73.59
C ALA A 613 -40.12 35.32 -75.09
N ALA A 614 -39.12 34.98 -75.91
CA ALA A 614 -39.17 35.12 -77.36
C ALA A 614 -40.21 34.19 -77.99
N ALA A 615 -40.32 32.94 -77.54
CA ALA A 615 -41.37 32.01 -77.96
C ALA A 615 -42.79 32.55 -77.66
N LYS A 616 -43.00 33.17 -76.49
CA LYS A 616 -44.26 33.85 -76.17
C LYS A 616 -44.55 35.01 -77.12
N LYS A 617 -43.55 35.80 -77.51
CA LYS A 617 -43.71 36.88 -78.51
C LYS A 617 -44.10 36.28 -79.88
N ALA A 618 -43.42 35.23 -80.33
CA ALA A 618 -43.71 34.56 -81.61
C ALA A 618 -45.14 34.01 -81.64
N LYS A 619 -45.59 33.35 -80.56
CA LYS A 619 -46.96 32.85 -80.43
C LYS A 619 -48.00 33.97 -80.50
N LYS A 620 -47.77 35.09 -79.82
CA LYS A 620 -48.67 36.25 -79.86
C LYS A 620 -48.75 36.87 -81.26
N ALA A 621 -47.63 36.95 -81.98
CA ALA A 621 -47.59 37.42 -83.35
C ALA A 621 -48.33 36.46 -84.31
N ARG A 622 -48.16 35.14 -84.13
CA ARG A 622 -48.94 34.12 -84.84
C ARG A 622 -50.45 34.26 -84.61
N GLU A 623 -50.88 34.45 -83.37
CA GLU A 623 -52.31 34.66 -83.04
C GLU A 623 -52.87 35.90 -83.76
N LYS A 624 -52.11 36.99 -83.82
CA LYS A 624 -52.49 38.19 -84.57
C LYS A 624 -52.52 37.97 -86.08
N ALA A 625 -51.55 37.24 -86.62
CA ALA A 625 -51.54 36.89 -88.05
C ALA A 625 -52.75 36.01 -88.43
N ALA A 626 -53.07 35.01 -87.61
CA ALA A 626 -54.27 34.19 -87.81
C ALA A 626 -55.56 35.01 -87.74
N TYR A 627 -55.64 35.97 -86.81
CA TYR A 627 -56.76 36.90 -86.72
C TYR A 627 -56.85 37.84 -87.94
N GLY A 628 -55.70 38.33 -88.43
CA GLY A 628 -55.62 39.13 -89.65
C GLY A 628 -56.15 38.37 -90.87
N LEU A 629 -55.71 37.11 -91.05
CA LEU A 629 -56.24 36.22 -92.09
C LEU A 629 -57.77 36.06 -92.01
N LEU A 630 -58.33 35.86 -90.80
CA LEU A 630 -59.77 35.75 -90.60
C LEU A 630 -60.50 37.02 -91.04
N LYS A 631 -59.95 38.20 -90.77
CA LYS A 631 -60.53 39.46 -91.26
C LYS A 631 -60.44 39.61 -92.77
N THR A 632 -59.35 39.16 -93.40
CA THR A 632 -59.23 39.17 -94.86
C THR A 632 -60.28 38.23 -95.49
N LYS A 633 -60.61 37.11 -94.83
CA LYS A 633 -61.66 36.17 -95.27
C LYS A 633 -63.10 36.67 -94.99
N ASN A 634 -63.34 37.30 -93.85
CA ASN A 634 -64.68 37.79 -93.44
C ASN A 634 -65.06 39.16 -94.04
N GLN A 635 -64.32 39.67 -95.02
CA GLN A 635 -64.73 40.84 -95.80
C GLN A 635 -65.58 40.49 -97.02
N TYR A 636 -65.79 39.20 -97.25
CA TYR A 636 -66.82 38.64 -98.13
C TYR A 636 -68.18 38.56 -97.45
#